data_AF-A0A7W0VWP4-F1
#
_entry.id   AF-A0A7W0VWP4-F1
#
_cell.length_a   1.000
_cell.length_b   1.000
_cell.length_c   1.000
_cell.angle_alpha   90.00
_cell.angle_beta   90.00
_cell.angle_gamma   90.00
#
_symmetry.space_group_name_H-M   'P 1'
#
loop_
_entity.id
_entity.type
_entity.pdbx_description
1 polymer ?
#
loop_
_entity_poly.entity_id
_entity_poly.type
_entity_poly.pdbx_seq_one_letter_code
_entity_poly.pdbx_strand_id
1 'polypeptide(L)'
;MKLLAMAAALASSACIWGTRDSFHCDEDADCTLGEGGRCERERRCTAFDPACASRRSYTAHSEELTGVCYSDQIEPLNPCAAGQPPATATGCFAEVCAAAPACCDTGWTEACVLEAQVRCPDLVCETHLAITAVKGMNTELFDLYYTPNGWRGAAASPARETLLTWLAPAQGSTVPRLASLTGNHRGLLIDDQVIGVEERPYQHVASVDFDRDGRDTIALSHGDAMNPSTIEIMKLDDGSRRSLDTPATQRIVWADWDHDAFPDAFAFAGNAYHVIASIGEGLAPRTLSATSNSTMPAQTNATPGTSSVHGLEIADLDRDTVLDLIATGSTIRIHFAAGDASPRIKNQVDLSVDCSPPVAPGGACDPTIAAFASAVAPGLDRTELFIGLFPQHTLYRGVVTGSQITFTPLTSACPTCPGFIGMIARDLDGDHRHDLVAIDADLGIVTALSSQGYVAVYARPVVPVLTGFTAVRTSVTGFMP
;
A
#
# COMPACT_ATOMS: atom_id res chain seq x y z
N MET A 1 13.95 -64.36 40.42
CA MET A 1 14.55 -63.05 40.78
C MET A 1 15.28 -62.32 39.63
N LYS A 2 14.93 -62.53 38.35
CA LYS A 2 15.54 -61.80 37.22
C LYS A 2 14.56 -61.12 36.24
N LEU A 3 13.25 -61.18 36.51
CA LEU A 3 12.21 -60.62 35.63
C LEU A 3 11.55 -59.33 36.15
N LEU A 4 11.81 -58.92 37.39
CA LEU A 4 11.25 -57.68 37.97
C LEU A 4 12.11 -56.43 37.76
N ALA A 5 13.37 -56.56 37.36
CA ALA A 5 14.27 -55.42 37.19
C ALA A 5 14.16 -54.74 35.81
N MET A 6 13.54 -55.39 34.82
CA MET A 6 13.48 -54.88 33.44
C MET A 6 12.20 -54.06 33.17
N ALA A 7 11.14 -54.26 33.95
CA ALA A 7 9.91 -53.47 33.85
C ALA A 7 10.04 -52.07 34.51
N ALA A 8 10.87 -51.95 35.54
CA ALA A 8 11.12 -50.65 36.20
C ALA A 8 12.00 -49.71 35.35
N ALA A 9 12.89 -50.25 34.51
CA ALA A 9 13.77 -49.46 33.64
C ALA A 9 13.04 -48.88 32.41
N LEU A 10 12.03 -49.57 31.89
CA LEU A 10 11.19 -49.09 30.77
C LEU A 10 10.13 -48.08 31.22
N ALA A 11 9.67 -48.14 32.47
CA ALA A 11 8.77 -47.14 33.04
C ALA A 11 9.51 -45.83 33.43
N SER A 12 10.81 -45.90 33.79
CA SER A 12 11.61 -44.70 34.06
C SER A 12 12.08 -43.95 32.82
N SER A 13 12.11 -44.57 31.64
CA SER A 13 12.38 -43.88 30.36
C SER A 13 11.16 -43.18 29.77
N ALA A 14 9.94 -43.48 30.25
CA ALA A 14 8.71 -42.79 29.84
C ALA A 14 8.37 -41.56 30.72
N CYS A 15 9.02 -41.41 31.88
CA CYS A 15 8.79 -40.29 32.80
C CYS A 15 9.85 -39.18 32.74
N ILE A 16 10.90 -39.30 31.91
CA ILE A 16 11.90 -38.22 31.69
C ILE A 16 11.48 -37.28 30.56
N TRP A 17 10.43 -37.61 29.80
CA TRP A 17 9.77 -36.69 28.86
C TRP A 17 8.59 -35.95 29.53
N GLY A 18 8.57 -35.97 30.85
CA GLY A 18 7.48 -35.51 31.71
C GLY A 18 7.86 -34.31 32.56
N THR A 19 8.62 -33.36 32.02
CA THR A 19 8.61 -31.97 32.50
C THR A 19 8.66 -31.07 31.28
N ARG A 20 7.53 -30.39 31.08
CA ARG A 20 7.23 -29.42 30.03
C ARG A 20 8.26 -28.29 30.08
N ASP A 21 9.31 -28.40 29.29
CA ASP A 21 10.01 -27.21 28.83
C ASP A 21 9.20 -26.68 27.66
N SER A 22 8.73 -25.45 27.83
CA SER A 22 8.10 -24.67 26.78
C SER A 22 9.02 -24.69 25.56
N PHE A 23 8.58 -25.29 24.44
CA PHE A 23 9.42 -25.28 23.25
C PHE A 23 9.44 -23.85 22.71
N HIS A 24 10.64 -23.30 22.59
CA HIS A 24 10.88 -22.03 21.94
C HIS A 24 11.69 -22.27 20.67
N CYS A 25 11.18 -21.76 19.56
CA CYS A 25 11.87 -21.79 18.29
C CYS A 25 12.69 -20.51 18.09
N ASP A 26 13.78 -20.61 17.34
CA ASP A 26 14.55 -19.47 16.85
C ASP A 26 14.29 -19.26 15.35
N GLU A 27 14.00 -20.33 14.60
CA GLU A 27 13.71 -20.31 13.17
C GLU A 27 12.58 -21.27 12.76
N ASP A 28 12.01 -21.09 11.57
CA ASP A 28 10.93 -21.94 11.06
C ASP A 28 11.33 -23.43 11.00
N ALA A 29 12.62 -23.72 10.80
CA ALA A 29 13.14 -25.08 10.78
C ALA A 29 12.92 -25.81 12.12
N ASP A 30 12.92 -25.10 13.25
CA ASP A 30 12.65 -25.66 14.58
C ASP A 30 11.21 -26.17 14.73
N CYS A 31 10.30 -25.68 13.86
CA CYS A 31 8.88 -25.98 13.92
C CYS A 31 8.44 -27.10 12.95
N THR A 32 9.39 -27.77 12.28
CA THR A 32 9.09 -28.85 11.32
C THR A 32 8.72 -30.19 11.99
N LEU A 33 7.55 -30.23 12.62
CA LEU A 33 6.94 -31.45 13.21
C LEU A 33 6.03 -32.21 12.20
N GLY A 34 6.50 -32.39 10.96
CA GLY A 34 5.82 -33.18 9.92
C GLY A 34 5.04 -32.38 8.87
N GLU A 35 4.51 -31.20 9.23
CA GLU A 35 3.84 -30.26 8.30
C GLU A 35 4.39 -28.85 8.54
N GLY A 36 5.54 -28.52 7.93
CA GLY A 36 6.08 -27.17 7.71
C GLY A 36 5.76 -26.03 8.70
N GLY A 37 5.90 -26.23 10.01
CA GLY A 37 5.54 -25.23 11.03
C GLY A 37 6.29 -23.89 10.88
N ARG A 38 5.72 -22.81 11.42
CA ARG A 38 6.37 -21.49 11.46
C ARG A 38 6.76 -21.10 12.88
N CYS A 39 7.89 -20.43 13.00
CA CYS A 39 8.31 -19.81 14.24
C CYS A 39 7.82 -18.37 14.31
N GLU A 40 6.76 -18.18 15.10
CA GLU A 40 6.17 -16.86 15.31
C GLU A 40 7.05 -15.98 16.20
N ARG A 41 6.79 -14.67 16.18
CA ARG A 41 7.54 -13.66 16.95
C ARG A 41 7.68 -13.98 18.44
N GLU A 42 6.69 -14.66 19.03
CA GLU A 42 6.69 -15.09 20.44
C GLU A 42 7.57 -16.32 20.70
N ARG A 43 8.32 -16.78 19.68
CA ARG A 43 9.13 -17.99 19.71
C ARG A 43 8.27 -19.21 20.02
N ARG A 44 7.14 -19.33 19.34
CA ARG A 44 6.20 -20.44 19.45
C ARG A 44 5.91 -20.98 18.06
N CYS A 45 5.79 -22.30 17.96
CA CYS A 45 5.53 -22.95 16.69
C CYS A 45 4.05 -23.00 16.37
N THR A 46 3.67 -22.53 15.19
CA THR A 46 2.34 -22.70 14.61
C THR A 46 2.34 -23.75 13.50
N ALA A 47 1.18 -24.35 13.27
CA ALA A 47 0.90 -25.23 12.14
C ALA A 47 -0.31 -24.73 11.33
N PHE A 48 -0.52 -25.29 10.15
CA PHE A 48 -1.62 -24.89 9.26
C PHE A 48 -2.92 -25.24 9.93
N ASP A 49 -3.82 -24.27 10.00
CA ASP A 49 -5.15 -24.49 10.50
C ASP A 49 -6.15 -23.67 9.69
N PRO A 50 -6.90 -24.29 8.76
CA PRO A 50 -7.84 -23.56 7.91
C PRO A 50 -9.05 -23.03 8.70
N ALA A 51 -9.23 -23.42 9.97
CA ALA A 51 -10.26 -22.84 10.82
C ALA A 51 -9.85 -21.46 11.38
N CYS A 52 -8.57 -21.10 11.33
CA CYS A 52 -8.05 -19.83 11.82
C CYS A 52 -7.97 -18.79 10.70
N ALA A 53 -8.27 -17.52 11.01
CA ALA A 53 -8.20 -16.42 10.03
C ALA A 53 -6.79 -16.23 9.44
N SER A 54 -5.76 -16.31 10.30
CA SER A 54 -4.34 -16.30 9.90
C SER A 54 -3.85 -17.61 9.26
N ARG A 55 -4.76 -18.58 9.09
CA ARG A 55 -4.54 -19.97 8.68
C ARG A 55 -3.54 -20.74 9.54
N ARG A 56 -3.38 -20.32 10.80
CA ARG A 56 -2.38 -20.86 11.73
C ARG A 56 -2.95 -21.06 13.13
N SER A 57 -2.62 -22.19 13.75
CA SER A 57 -2.84 -22.44 15.18
C SER A 57 -1.58 -22.95 15.85
N TYR A 58 -1.42 -22.66 17.14
CA TYR A 58 -0.22 -23.07 17.88
C TYR A 58 -0.18 -24.59 18.08
N THR A 59 1.00 -25.16 17.88
CA THR A 59 1.24 -26.61 17.97
C THR A 59 1.25 -27.14 19.41
N ALA A 60 1.28 -28.47 19.57
CA ALA A 60 1.22 -29.19 20.84
C ALA A 60 2.31 -28.84 21.88
N HIS A 61 3.35 -28.10 21.49
CA HIS A 61 4.44 -27.68 22.36
C HIS A 61 4.35 -26.21 22.80
N SER A 62 3.23 -25.54 22.49
CA SER A 62 3.00 -24.12 22.81
C SER A 62 2.23 -23.90 24.13
N GLU A 63 2.26 -24.89 25.02
CA GLU A 63 1.69 -24.79 26.37
C GLU A 63 0.19 -24.42 26.36
N GLU A 64 -0.24 -23.42 27.12
CA GLU A 64 -1.62 -22.93 27.18
C GLU A 64 -2.16 -22.44 25.83
N LEU A 65 -1.28 -22.12 24.87
CA LEU A 65 -1.67 -21.69 23.54
C LEU A 65 -1.97 -22.87 22.61
N THR A 66 -1.68 -24.12 23.00
CA THR A 66 -1.89 -25.30 22.13
C THR A 66 -3.32 -25.34 21.55
N GLY A 67 -3.42 -25.36 20.22
CA GLY A 67 -4.69 -25.38 19.47
C GLY A 67 -5.42 -24.04 19.43
N VAL A 68 -4.87 -22.98 20.03
CA VAL A 68 -5.38 -21.61 19.90
C VAL A 68 -4.97 -21.05 18.53
N CYS A 69 -5.88 -20.34 17.86
CA CYS A 69 -5.54 -19.65 16.62
C CYS A 69 -4.50 -18.56 16.88
N TYR A 70 -3.49 -18.51 16.02
CA TYR A 70 -2.51 -17.43 16.05
C TYR A 70 -3.19 -16.13 15.63
N SER A 71 -3.01 -15.09 16.43
CA SER A 71 -3.45 -13.73 16.11
C SER A 71 -2.22 -12.89 15.78
N ASP A 72 -2.16 -12.47 14.53
CA ASP A 72 -1.14 -11.57 13.98
C ASP A 72 -1.58 -10.10 14.02
N GLN A 73 -2.78 -9.84 14.56
CA GLN A 73 -3.29 -8.50 14.77
C GLN A 73 -2.48 -7.79 15.87
N ILE A 74 -2.11 -6.54 15.63
CA ILE A 74 -1.43 -5.69 16.60
C ILE A 74 -2.14 -4.34 16.74
N GLU A 75 -1.92 -3.65 17.84
CA GLU A 75 -2.19 -2.21 17.86
C GLU A 75 -1.20 -1.54 16.87
N PRO A 76 -1.66 -0.77 15.86
CA PRO A 76 -0.78 -0.12 14.92
C PRO A 76 0.26 0.74 15.66
N LEU A 77 1.55 0.52 15.36
CA LEU A 77 2.65 1.29 15.97
C LEU A 77 2.56 2.77 15.59
N ASN A 78 2.07 3.07 14.39
CA ASN A 78 1.75 4.41 13.95
C ASN A 78 0.55 4.42 13.00
N PRO A 79 -0.66 4.76 13.46
CA PRO A 79 -1.86 4.78 12.61
C PRO A 79 -1.77 5.68 11.38
N CYS A 80 -0.84 6.65 11.38
CA CYS A 80 -0.59 7.56 10.26
C CYS A 80 0.32 6.97 9.16
N ALA A 81 0.82 5.73 9.31
CA ALA A 81 1.75 5.10 8.38
C ALA A 81 1.22 3.77 7.85
N ALA A 82 1.09 3.64 6.53
CA ALA A 82 0.67 2.39 5.89
C ALA A 82 1.78 1.31 5.91
N GLY A 83 1.41 0.06 5.61
CA GLY A 83 2.30 -1.08 5.45
C GLY A 83 2.59 -1.85 6.75
N GLN A 84 1.79 -1.64 7.80
CA GLN A 84 1.90 -2.38 9.07
C GLN A 84 1.03 -3.65 9.03
N PRO A 85 1.25 -4.60 9.97
CA PRO A 85 0.38 -5.76 10.15
C PRO A 85 -1.09 -5.38 10.41
N PRO A 86 -2.02 -6.35 10.31
CA PRO A 86 -3.43 -6.08 10.58
C PRO A 86 -3.66 -5.48 11.97
N ALA A 87 -4.62 -4.57 12.10
CA ALA A 87 -4.90 -3.92 13.37
C ALA A 87 -5.78 -4.77 14.30
N THR A 88 -5.54 -4.68 15.60
CA THR A 88 -6.53 -5.10 16.62
C THR A 88 -7.70 -4.13 16.65
N ALA A 89 -8.93 -4.65 16.67
CA ALA A 89 -10.16 -3.86 16.75
C ALA A 89 -10.45 -3.32 18.17
N THR A 90 -9.59 -2.43 18.66
CA THR A 90 -9.69 -1.81 20.00
C THR A 90 -9.70 -0.28 19.91
N GLY A 91 -10.34 0.39 20.88
CA GLY A 91 -10.42 1.86 20.89
C GLY A 91 -11.07 2.41 19.61
N CYS A 92 -10.46 3.44 19.00
CA CYS A 92 -10.95 4.00 17.74
C CYS A 92 -10.74 3.07 16.53
N PHE A 93 -9.79 2.13 16.58
CA PHE A 93 -9.55 1.20 15.48
C PHE A 93 -10.72 0.24 15.26
N ALA A 94 -11.56 -0.01 16.28
CA ALA A 94 -12.80 -0.76 16.08
C ALA A 94 -13.73 -0.09 15.06
N GLU A 95 -13.78 1.25 15.02
CA GLU A 95 -14.57 2.00 14.03
C GLU A 95 -13.92 1.97 12.64
N VAL A 96 -12.58 1.98 12.58
CA VAL A 96 -11.82 1.79 11.34
C VAL A 96 -12.07 0.40 10.77
N CYS A 97 -11.93 -0.66 11.57
CA CYS A 97 -12.23 -2.03 11.16
C CYS A 97 -13.68 -2.20 10.70
N ALA A 98 -14.63 -1.50 11.33
CA ALA A 98 -16.03 -1.58 10.94
C ALA A 98 -16.30 -0.92 9.58
N ALA A 99 -15.51 0.09 9.22
CA ALA A 99 -15.62 0.77 7.93
C ALA A 99 -14.86 0.03 6.82
N ALA A 100 -13.66 -0.47 7.14
CA ALA A 100 -12.81 -1.19 6.22
C ALA A 100 -12.22 -2.42 6.95
N PRO A 101 -12.94 -3.57 6.95
CA PRO A 101 -12.53 -4.79 7.64
C PRO A 101 -11.13 -5.28 7.25
N ALA A 102 -10.71 -5.07 6.00
CA ALA A 102 -9.38 -5.40 5.50
C ALA A 102 -8.23 -4.78 6.33
N CYS A 103 -8.47 -3.66 7.02
CA CYS A 103 -7.50 -3.03 7.92
C CYS A 103 -7.12 -3.91 9.12
N CYS A 104 -8.03 -4.81 9.51
CA CYS A 104 -7.91 -5.67 10.68
C CYS A 104 -7.80 -7.14 10.29
N ASP A 105 -8.23 -7.48 9.08
CA ASP A 105 -8.09 -8.83 8.55
C ASP A 105 -6.76 -9.04 7.84
N THR A 106 -6.23 -8.05 7.12
CA THR A 106 -5.19 -8.27 6.10
C THR A 106 -3.96 -7.39 6.25
N GLY A 107 -4.12 -6.12 6.58
CA GLY A 107 -2.99 -5.22 6.82
C GLY A 107 -3.39 -3.76 6.88
N TRP A 108 -2.58 -2.96 7.56
CA TRP A 108 -2.81 -1.52 7.69
C TRP A 108 -2.36 -0.78 6.43
N THR A 109 -3.21 -0.73 5.41
CA THR A 109 -2.92 -0.08 4.12
C THR A 109 -3.12 1.44 4.19
N GLU A 110 -2.88 2.11 3.07
CA GLU A 110 -3.18 3.53 2.91
C GLU A 110 -4.65 3.87 3.17
N ALA A 111 -5.58 3.00 2.74
CA ALA A 111 -7.01 3.17 3.00
C ALA A 111 -7.29 3.19 4.52
N CYS A 112 -6.55 2.41 5.30
CA CYS A 112 -6.67 2.35 6.75
C CYS A 112 -6.17 3.62 7.43
N VAL A 113 -5.08 4.22 6.91
CA VAL A 113 -4.60 5.52 7.38
C VAL A 113 -5.68 6.59 7.17
N LEU A 114 -6.29 6.63 5.98
CA LEU A 114 -7.35 7.59 5.66
C LEU A 114 -8.59 7.40 6.55
N GLU A 115 -9.07 6.16 6.72
CA GLU A 115 -10.17 5.89 7.64
C GLU A 115 -9.84 6.25 9.10
N ALA A 116 -8.59 6.03 9.54
CA ALA A 116 -8.14 6.41 10.87
C ALA A 116 -8.13 7.93 11.07
N GLN A 117 -7.67 8.71 10.09
CA GLN A 117 -7.70 10.18 10.16
C GLN A 117 -9.12 10.73 10.36
N VAL A 118 -10.13 10.06 9.79
CA VAL A 118 -11.53 10.46 9.90
C VAL A 118 -12.19 9.99 11.20
N ARG A 119 -11.81 8.80 11.71
CA ARG A 119 -12.55 8.10 12.78
C ARG A 119 -11.87 8.12 14.13
N CYS A 120 -10.58 8.38 14.19
CA CYS A 120 -9.84 8.50 15.45
C CYS A 120 -9.77 9.98 15.86
N PRO A 121 -10.62 10.44 16.80
CA PRO A 121 -10.77 11.88 17.12
C PRO A 121 -9.55 12.50 17.80
N ASP A 122 -8.63 11.67 18.31
CA ASP A 122 -7.38 12.14 18.92
C ASP A 122 -6.17 11.99 17.98
N LEU A 123 -6.37 11.45 16.78
CA LEU A 123 -5.30 11.20 15.82
C LEU A 123 -5.03 12.46 14.98
N VAL A 124 -3.85 13.04 15.14
CA VAL A 124 -3.32 14.08 14.26
C VAL A 124 -2.05 13.57 13.62
N CYS A 125 -1.97 13.66 12.29
CA CYS A 125 -0.83 13.17 11.52
C CYS A 125 -0.08 14.35 10.89
N GLU A 126 1.18 14.54 11.24
CA GLU A 126 2.06 15.43 10.49
C GLU A 126 2.37 14.79 9.14
N THR A 127 1.77 15.29 8.07
CA THR A 127 1.87 14.69 6.74
C THR A 127 3.25 14.90 6.11
N HIS A 128 3.89 13.80 5.71
CA HIS A 128 5.13 13.77 4.96
C HIS A 128 4.92 13.12 3.59
N LEU A 129 5.61 13.64 2.57
CA LEU A 129 5.44 13.29 1.17
C LEU A 129 6.81 13.12 0.51
N ALA A 130 7.14 11.88 0.19
CA ALA A 130 8.25 11.54 -0.69
C ALA A 130 7.78 11.60 -2.16
N ILE A 131 8.48 12.38 -2.97
CA ILE A 131 8.20 12.55 -4.40
C ILE A 131 9.37 11.98 -5.20
N THR A 132 9.05 11.09 -6.14
CA THR A 132 9.94 10.68 -7.23
C THR A 132 9.39 11.24 -8.54
N ALA A 133 10.00 12.29 -9.07
CA ALA A 133 9.58 12.98 -10.29
C ALA A 133 10.43 12.55 -11.49
N VAL A 134 9.80 12.18 -12.61
CA VAL A 134 10.49 11.62 -13.78
C VAL A 134 10.25 12.47 -15.03
N LYS A 135 11.34 12.74 -15.76
CA LYS A 135 11.33 13.38 -17.07
C LYS A 135 12.32 12.68 -18.01
N GLY A 136 11.80 11.83 -18.88
CA GLY A 136 12.64 10.97 -19.73
C GLY A 136 13.49 10.05 -18.87
N MET A 137 14.82 10.15 -18.99
CA MET A 137 15.76 9.36 -18.19
C MET A 137 16.21 10.06 -16.90
N ASN A 138 15.71 11.27 -16.63
CA ASN A 138 16.09 12.03 -15.45
C ASN A 138 15.08 11.84 -14.33
N THR A 139 15.58 11.70 -13.11
CA THR A 139 14.79 11.59 -11.89
C THR A 139 15.21 12.70 -10.92
N GLU A 140 14.24 13.37 -10.31
CA GLU A 140 14.46 14.26 -9.17
C GLU A 140 13.65 13.77 -7.97
N LEU A 141 14.27 13.81 -6.79
CA LEU A 141 13.71 13.28 -5.55
C LEU A 141 13.51 14.42 -4.55
N PHE A 142 12.34 14.49 -3.93
CA PHE A 142 12.02 15.51 -2.93
C PHE A 142 11.33 14.89 -1.72
N ASP A 143 11.68 15.37 -0.53
CA ASP A 143 10.97 15.06 0.70
C ASP A 143 10.32 16.34 1.22
N LEU A 144 8.99 16.31 1.32
CA LEU A 144 8.17 17.42 1.71
C LEU A 144 7.38 17.08 2.96
N TYR A 145 7.07 18.09 3.76
CA TYR A 145 6.20 17.94 4.92
C TYR A 145 5.30 19.17 5.05
N TYR A 146 4.09 18.94 5.55
CA TYR A 146 3.12 20.00 5.78
C TYR A 146 3.28 20.57 7.18
N THR A 147 3.17 21.89 7.30
CA THR A 147 3.14 22.59 8.59
C THR A 147 1.94 23.52 8.63
N PRO A 148 1.56 24.09 9.78
CA PRO A 148 0.53 25.12 9.85
C PRO A 148 0.81 26.36 8.98
N ASN A 149 2.06 26.55 8.53
CA ASN A 149 2.45 27.63 7.61
C ASN A 149 2.56 27.18 6.14
N GLY A 150 2.05 25.99 5.81
CA GLY A 150 2.11 25.38 4.49
C GLY A 150 3.28 24.40 4.31
N TRP A 151 3.47 23.98 3.06
CA TRP A 151 4.48 23.00 2.65
C TRP A 151 5.91 23.50 2.84
N ARG A 152 6.75 22.61 3.35
CA ARG A 152 8.21 22.76 3.44
C ARG A 152 8.86 21.51 2.88
N GLY A 153 10.14 21.59 2.57
CA GLY A 153 10.89 20.42 2.13
C GLY A 153 12.21 20.79 1.46
N ALA A 154 12.89 19.77 0.97
CA ALA A 154 14.14 19.92 0.24
C ALA A 154 14.27 18.83 -0.82
N ALA A 155 15.21 19.04 -1.75
CA ALA A 155 15.70 17.94 -2.56
C ALA A 155 16.29 16.86 -1.66
N ALA A 156 16.09 15.59 -2.01
CA ALA A 156 16.65 14.48 -1.26
C ALA A 156 18.19 14.53 -1.27
N SER A 157 18.80 13.91 -0.26
CA SER A 157 20.27 13.79 -0.18
C SER A 157 20.85 13.22 -1.48
N PRO A 158 22.02 13.69 -1.95
CA PRO A 158 22.68 13.15 -3.15
C PRO A 158 22.98 11.64 -3.09
N ALA A 159 22.95 11.02 -1.91
CA ALA A 159 23.07 9.57 -1.77
C ALA A 159 21.84 8.80 -2.27
N ARG A 160 20.71 9.50 -2.50
CA ARG A 160 19.41 8.98 -2.94
C ARG A 160 19.23 9.37 -4.41
N GLU A 161 19.14 8.39 -5.32
CA GLU A 161 19.23 8.70 -6.75
C GLU A 161 17.99 8.38 -7.56
N THR A 162 17.34 7.22 -7.37
CA THR A 162 16.34 6.75 -8.35
C THR A 162 14.94 6.57 -7.81
N LEU A 163 14.79 6.46 -6.49
CA LEU A 163 13.48 6.30 -5.86
C LEU A 163 13.48 6.88 -4.46
N LEU A 164 12.36 7.46 -4.04
CA LEU A 164 12.11 7.84 -2.67
C LEU A 164 10.75 7.29 -2.22
N THR A 165 10.71 6.63 -1.05
CA THR A 165 9.49 6.09 -0.47
C THR A 165 9.54 6.13 1.05
N TRP A 166 8.41 6.32 1.71
CA TRP A 166 8.24 6.06 3.12
C TRP A 166 7.89 4.59 3.35
N LEU A 167 8.44 4.04 4.44
CA LEU A 167 8.18 2.69 4.94
C LEU A 167 7.50 2.79 6.30
N ALA A 168 6.75 1.74 6.64
CA ALA A 168 6.18 1.56 7.97
C ALA A 168 7.29 1.63 9.05
N PRO A 169 6.93 1.99 10.30
CA PRO A 169 7.88 1.91 11.41
C PRO A 169 8.50 0.52 11.54
N ALA A 170 9.77 0.49 11.94
CA ALA A 170 10.39 -0.76 12.37
C ALA A 170 9.70 -1.28 13.65
N GLN A 171 9.81 -2.59 13.91
CA GLN A 171 9.30 -3.14 15.18
C GLN A 171 9.88 -2.40 16.40
N GLY A 172 9.00 -2.02 17.33
CA GLY A 172 9.38 -1.28 18.54
C GLY A 172 9.62 0.22 18.33
N SER A 173 9.38 0.73 17.12
CA SER A 173 9.40 2.16 16.79
C SER A 173 8.02 2.60 16.32
N THR A 174 7.68 3.87 16.56
CA THR A 174 6.50 4.53 15.98
C THR A 174 6.88 5.43 14.79
N VAL A 175 8.17 5.57 14.51
CA VAL A 175 8.70 6.51 13.51
C VAL A 175 8.73 5.85 12.13
N PRO A 176 8.01 6.37 11.13
CA PRO A 176 8.14 5.92 9.74
C PRO A 176 9.55 6.17 9.20
N ARG A 177 9.97 5.38 8.21
CA ARG A 177 11.37 5.39 7.74
C ARG A 177 11.47 5.79 6.27
N LEU A 178 12.41 6.66 5.95
CA LEU A 178 12.59 7.16 4.58
C LEU A 178 13.56 6.25 3.82
N ALA A 179 13.06 5.52 2.83
CA ALA A 179 13.84 4.60 2.01
C ALA A 179 14.15 5.15 0.61
N SER A 180 15.30 4.76 0.08
CA SER A 180 15.76 5.09 -1.27
C SER A 180 16.78 4.08 -1.77
N LEU A 181 17.02 4.04 -3.08
CA LEU A 181 18.14 3.31 -3.64
C LEU A 181 19.39 4.19 -3.70
N THR A 182 20.53 3.61 -3.33
CA THR A 182 21.85 4.20 -3.54
C THR A 182 22.19 4.25 -5.03
N GLY A 183 23.04 5.20 -5.45
CA GLY A 183 23.37 5.41 -6.86
C GLY A 183 24.00 4.28 -7.65
N ASN A 184 24.66 3.33 -6.98
CA ASN A 184 25.16 2.13 -7.64
C ASN A 184 24.11 1.01 -7.74
N HIS A 185 22.88 1.26 -7.30
CA HIS A 185 21.77 0.30 -7.24
C HIS A 185 22.05 -0.97 -6.43
N ARG A 186 23.05 -0.96 -5.54
CA ARG A 186 23.44 -2.12 -4.71
C ARG A 186 23.02 -1.99 -3.25
N GLY A 187 22.46 -0.85 -2.88
CA GLY A 187 22.03 -0.56 -1.53
C GLY A 187 20.61 0.01 -1.52
N LEU A 188 19.80 -0.49 -0.60
CA LEU A 188 18.61 0.18 -0.11
C LEU A 188 19.03 1.01 1.11
N LEU A 189 19.02 2.32 0.97
CA LEU A 189 19.22 3.25 2.07
C LEU A 189 17.89 3.44 2.81
N ILE A 190 17.78 2.92 4.02
CA ILE A 190 16.66 3.18 4.94
C ILE A 190 17.17 4.11 6.03
N ASP A 191 16.63 5.32 6.08
CA ASP A 191 17.16 6.44 6.88
C ASP A 191 18.65 6.69 6.57
N ASP A 192 19.54 6.27 7.48
CA ASP A 192 21.00 6.38 7.36
C ASP A 192 21.70 5.00 7.25
N GLN A 193 20.94 3.91 7.16
CA GLN A 193 21.45 2.54 7.08
C GLN A 193 21.37 1.99 5.66
N VAL A 194 22.46 1.38 5.20
CA VAL A 194 22.51 0.72 3.88
C VAL A 194 22.29 -0.78 4.05
N ILE A 195 21.20 -1.26 3.46
CA ILE A 195 20.86 -2.67 3.36
C ILE A 195 21.28 -3.17 1.98
N GLY A 196 22.02 -4.29 1.93
CA GLY A 196 22.48 -4.86 0.66
C GLY A 196 21.32 -5.43 -0.16
N VAL A 197 21.22 -5.00 -1.42
CA VAL A 197 20.26 -5.52 -2.40
C VAL A 197 20.98 -5.92 -3.69
N GLU A 198 20.33 -6.68 -4.56
CA GLU A 198 20.92 -7.03 -5.85
C GLU A 198 20.96 -5.81 -6.78
N GLU A 199 21.95 -5.76 -7.69
CA GLU A 199 22.06 -4.66 -8.64
C GLU A 199 20.97 -4.77 -9.71
N ARG A 200 19.83 -4.11 -9.47
CA ARG A 200 18.62 -4.21 -10.30
C ARG A 200 17.96 -2.84 -10.49
N PRO A 201 17.24 -2.63 -11.60
CA PRO A 201 16.45 -1.43 -11.82
C PRO A 201 15.15 -1.48 -11.01
N TYR A 202 15.24 -1.32 -9.68
CA TYR A 202 14.05 -1.33 -8.85
C TYR A 202 13.15 -0.13 -9.17
N GLN A 203 11.85 -0.41 -9.27
CA GLN A 203 10.81 0.54 -9.69
C GLN A 203 9.85 0.85 -8.54
N HIS A 204 9.70 -0.08 -7.59
CA HIS A 204 8.85 0.08 -6.41
C HIS A 204 9.51 -0.46 -5.15
N VAL A 205 9.21 0.20 -4.04
CA VAL A 205 9.54 -0.27 -2.69
C VAL A 205 8.34 0.12 -1.80
N ALA A 206 7.88 -0.81 -0.97
CA ALA A 206 6.82 -0.59 0.01
C ALA A 206 6.95 -1.56 1.19
N SER A 207 6.47 -1.15 2.37
CA SER A 207 6.26 -2.06 3.50
C SER A 207 4.99 -2.89 3.29
N VAL A 208 5.06 -4.18 3.60
CA VAL A 208 3.91 -5.10 3.52
C VAL A 208 4.16 -6.32 4.40
N ASP A 209 3.23 -6.66 5.29
CA ASP A 209 3.29 -7.91 6.06
C ASP A 209 2.82 -9.11 5.21
N PHE A 210 3.57 -9.41 4.15
CA PHE A 210 3.16 -10.33 3.09
C PHE A 210 2.83 -11.75 3.59
N ASP A 211 3.63 -12.25 4.54
CA ASP A 211 3.45 -13.58 5.12
C ASP A 211 2.63 -13.53 6.44
N ARG A 212 2.13 -12.36 6.83
CA ARG A 212 1.36 -12.13 8.06
C ARG A 212 2.06 -12.59 9.34
N ASP A 213 3.37 -12.44 9.41
CA ASP A 213 4.16 -12.86 10.57
C ASP A 213 4.52 -11.71 11.50
N GLY A 214 3.99 -10.50 11.22
CA GLY A 214 4.25 -9.30 11.98
C GLY A 214 5.70 -8.81 11.87
N ARG A 215 6.52 -9.41 11.00
CA ARG A 215 7.94 -9.04 10.83
C ARG A 215 8.09 -7.83 9.93
N ASP A 216 9.16 -7.09 10.16
CA ASP A 216 9.50 -5.91 9.36
C ASP A 216 9.88 -6.34 7.93
N THR A 217 8.91 -6.22 7.03
CA THR A 217 8.95 -6.81 5.69
C THR A 217 8.75 -5.73 4.65
N ILE A 218 9.60 -5.76 3.62
CA ILE A 218 9.46 -4.89 2.44
C ILE A 218 9.30 -5.72 1.18
N ALA A 219 8.58 -5.15 0.23
CA ALA A 219 8.52 -5.62 -1.15
C ALA A 219 9.28 -4.68 -2.06
N LEU A 220 10.30 -5.18 -2.75
CA LEU A 220 11.05 -4.47 -3.78
C LEU A 220 10.67 -5.01 -5.15
N SER A 221 10.16 -4.16 -6.04
CA SER A 221 9.82 -4.58 -7.39
C SER A 221 10.90 -4.13 -8.38
N HIS A 222 11.22 -4.98 -9.34
CA HIS A 222 12.10 -4.63 -10.44
C HIS A 222 11.62 -5.27 -11.74
N GLY A 223 11.96 -4.66 -12.86
CA GLY A 223 11.66 -5.20 -14.19
C GLY A 223 12.19 -4.27 -15.26
N ASP A 224 12.54 -4.82 -16.41
CA ASP A 224 12.92 -4.01 -17.57
C ASP A 224 12.50 -4.72 -18.88
N ALA A 225 12.84 -4.13 -20.03
CA ALA A 225 12.47 -4.70 -21.33
C ALA A 225 13.15 -6.05 -21.64
N MET A 226 14.21 -6.42 -20.92
CA MET A 226 15.02 -7.62 -21.14
C MET A 226 14.87 -8.67 -20.03
N ASN A 227 14.42 -8.27 -18.84
CA ASN A 227 14.29 -9.12 -17.67
C ASN A 227 12.82 -9.28 -17.24
N PRO A 228 12.41 -10.48 -16.79
CA PRO A 228 11.08 -10.66 -16.25
C PRO A 228 10.85 -9.72 -15.05
N SER A 229 9.62 -9.26 -14.94
CA SER A 229 9.13 -8.51 -13.79
C SER A 229 9.13 -9.43 -12.56
N THR A 230 9.68 -8.95 -11.45
CA THR A 230 9.79 -9.72 -10.20
C THR A 230 9.54 -8.80 -9.00
N ILE A 231 8.95 -9.36 -7.96
CA ILE A 231 8.85 -8.74 -6.63
C ILE A 231 9.73 -9.56 -5.67
N GLU A 232 10.66 -8.90 -5.01
CA GLU A 232 11.46 -9.47 -3.93
C GLU A 232 10.80 -9.12 -2.60
N ILE A 233 10.38 -10.14 -1.85
CA ILE A 233 9.95 -10.01 -0.45
C ILE A 233 11.19 -10.16 0.42
N MET A 234 11.51 -9.15 1.22
CA MET A 234 12.68 -9.13 2.09
C MET A 234 12.27 -8.86 3.53
N LYS A 235 12.74 -9.70 4.45
CA LYS A 235 12.62 -9.52 5.91
C LYS A 235 13.84 -8.73 6.38
N LEU A 236 13.61 -7.58 7.00
CA LEU A 236 14.68 -6.65 7.38
C LEU A 236 15.38 -7.06 8.67
N ASP A 237 14.73 -7.87 9.50
CA ASP A 237 15.26 -8.37 10.77
C ASP A 237 16.33 -9.45 10.59
N ASP A 238 16.14 -10.40 9.66
CA ASP A 238 17.06 -11.51 9.42
C ASP A 238 17.75 -11.46 8.03
N GLY A 239 17.33 -10.54 7.15
CA GLY A 239 17.87 -10.38 5.81
C GLY A 239 17.44 -11.48 4.83
N SER A 240 16.52 -12.36 5.22
CA SER A 240 15.96 -13.37 4.34
C SER A 240 15.16 -12.73 3.21
N ARG A 241 15.18 -13.36 2.04
CA ARG A 241 14.55 -12.83 0.83
C ARG A 241 14.04 -13.91 -0.09
N ARG A 242 12.95 -13.59 -0.80
CA ARG A 242 12.31 -14.46 -1.78
C ARG A 242 11.91 -13.65 -3.01
N SER A 243 12.40 -14.05 -4.18
CA SER A 243 12.02 -13.48 -5.47
C SER A 243 10.78 -14.18 -6.00
N LEU A 244 9.77 -13.40 -6.39
CA LEU A 244 8.47 -13.87 -6.85
C LEU A 244 8.20 -13.32 -8.25
N ASP A 245 8.04 -14.21 -9.23
CA ASP A 245 7.75 -13.82 -10.60
C ASP A 245 6.37 -13.13 -10.69
N THR A 246 6.31 -12.05 -11.43
CA THR A 246 5.08 -11.28 -11.65
C THR A 246 5.07 -10.70 -13.07
N PRO A 247 3.92 -10.50 -13.71
CA PRO A 247 3.86 -9.79 -14.98
C PRO A 247 4.10 -8.27 -14.82
N ALA A 248 3.98 -7.72 -13.61
CA ALA A 248 3.88 -6.28 -13.38
C ALA A 248 4.56 -5.84 -12.08
N THR A 249 5.28 -4.72 -12.16
CA THR A 249 6.15 -4.22 -11.09
C THR A 249 6.13 -2.71 -10.95
N GLN A 250 5.46 -1.96 -11.83
CA GLN A 250 5.43 -0.51 -11.77
C GLN A 250 4.25 -0.05 -10.92
N ARG A 251 4.50 0.78 -9.89
CA ARG A 251 3.50 1.36 -8.96
C ARG A 251 2.54 0.30 -8.39
N ILE A 252 2.93 -0.27 -7.26
CA ILE A 252 2.20 -1.38 -6.62
C ILE A 252 1.35 -0.82 -5.49
N VAL A 253 0.09 -1.22 -5.44
CA VAL A 253 -0.78 -1.02 -4.28
C VAL A 253 -1.15 -2.39 -3.71
N TRP A 254 -1.11 -2.50 -2.38
CA TRP A 254 -1.43 -3.73 -1.66
C TRP A 254 -2.83 -3.63 -1.06
N ALA A 255 -3.61 -4.69 -1.17
CA ALA A 255 -4.96 -4.81 -0.61
C ALA A 255 -5.34 -6.30 -0.50
N ASP A 256 -6.46 -6.60 0.16
CA ASP A 256 -7.02 -7.95 0.13
C ASP A 256 -7.97 -8.06 -1.07
N TRP A 257 -7.49 -8.62 -2.18
CA TRP A 257 -8.30 -8.72 -3.38
C TRP A 257 -9.32 -9.85 -3.28
N ASP A 258 -8.93 -11.00 -2.72
CA ASP A 258 -9.78 -12.19 -2.72
C ASP A 258 -10.44 -12.53 -1.38
N HIS A 259 -10.23 -11.68 -0.36
CA HIS A 259 -10.71 -11.80 1.01
C HIS A 259 -10.22 -13.07 1.69
N ASP A 260 -9.02 -13.50 1.33
CA ASP A 260 -8.38 -14.64 1.96
C ASP A 260 -7.53 -14.25 3.18
N ALA A 261 -7.59 -12.95 3.51
CA ALA A 261 -6.93 -12.27 4.59
C ALA A 261 -5.43 -12.08 4.38
N PHE A 262 -4.87 -12.27 3.19
CA PHE A 262 -3.46 -11.99 2.89
C PHE A 262 -3.28 -10.83 1.91
N PRO A 263 -2.16 -10.08 1.98
CA PRO A 263 -1.93 -8.98 1.04
C PRO A 263 -1.77 -9.46 -0.41
N ASP A 264 -2.71 -9.08 -1.25
CA ASP A 264 -2.62 -9.12 -2.71
C ASP A 264 -2.08 -7.79 -3.24
N ALA A 265 -1.73 -7.78 -4.52
CA ALA A 265 -1.18 -6.60 -5.17
C ALA A 265 -1.94 -6.25 -6.46
N PHE A 266 -2.05 -4.96 -6.71
CA PHE A 266 -2.36 -4.40 -8.02
C PHE A 266 -1.12 -3.66 -8.52
N ALA A 267 -0.69 -3.95 -9.75
CA ALA A 267 0.53 -3.38 -10.30
C ALA A 267 0.43 -3.12 -11.80
N PHE A 268 1.15 -2.11 -12.31
CA PHE A 268 1.20 -1.83 -13.74
C PHE A 268 2.33 -2.54 -14.46
N ALA A 269 2.06 -2.84 -15.73
CA ALA A 269 3.01 -3.19 -16.75
C ALA A 269 2.62 -2.46 -18.06
N GLY A 270 3.37 -1.41 -18.41
CA GLY A 270 3.08 -0.61 -19.59
C GLY A 270 1.71 0.09 -19.48
N ASN A 271 0.77 -0.27 -20.36
CA ASN A 271 -0.59 0.29 -20.38
C ASN A 271 -1.64 -0.61 -19.71
N ALA A 272 -1.25 -1.70 -19.05
CA ALA A 272 -2.16 -2.56 -18.31
C ALA A 272 -1.85 -2.52 -16.80
N TYR A 273 -2.88 -2.71 -15.99
CA TYR A 273 -2.72 -3.12 -14.60
C TYR A 273 -3.15 -4.57 -14.43
N HIS A 274 -2.48 -5.22 -13.50
CA HIS A 274 -2.60 -6.63 -13.20
C HIS A 274 -3.08 -6.79 -11.76
N VAL A 275 -3.96 -7.76 -11.57
CA VAL A 275 -4.27 -8.30 -10.26
C VAL A 275 -3.30 -9.44 -9.99
N ILE A 276 -2.59 -9.34 -8.89
CA ILE A 276 -1.55 -10.28 -8.47
C ILE A 276 -1.99 -10.83 -7.12
N ALA A 277 -2.52 -12.05 -7.14
CA ALA A 277 -2.93 -12.73 -5.93
C ALA A 277 -1.73 -13.33 -5.21
N SER A 278 -1.67 -13.15 -3.90
CA SER A 278 -0.88 -13.94 -2.99
C SER A 278 -1.53 -15.32 -2.90
N ILE A 279 -0.83 -16.37 -3.30
CA ILE A 279 -1.34 -17.75 -3.24
C ILE A 279 -0.44 -18.61 -2.38
N GLY A 280 -1.06 -19.51 -1.62
CA GLY A 280 -0.36 -20.48 -0.78
C GLY A 280 -1.27 -21.63 -0.39
N GLU A 281 -0.71 -22.83 -0.37
CA GLU A 281 -1.34 -24.01 0.23
C GLU A 281 -0.60 -24.37 1.52
N GLY A 282 -1.34 -24.61 2.59
CA GLY A 282 -0.75 -24.94 3.88
C GLY A 282 0.06 -23.79 4.48
N LEU A 283 1.24 -24.11 5.02
CA LEU A 283 2.22 -23.17 5.58
C LEU A 283 3.38 -22.88 4.62
N ALA A 284 3.28 -23.34 3.36
CA ALA A 284 4.33 -23.04 2.40
C ALA A 284 4.47 -21.51 2.26
N PRO A 285 5.70 -21.00 2.11
CA PRO A 285 5.94 -19.61 1.75
C PRO A 285 5.01 -19.18 0.62
N ARG A 286 4.24 -18.10 0.83
CA ARG A 286 3.28 -17.64 -0.19
C ARG A 286 4.03 -17.19 -1.45
N THR A 287 3.43 -17.42 -2.61
CA THR A 287 3.93 -16.92 -3.89
C THR A 287 2.95 -15.92 -4.47
N LEU A 288 3.33 -15.28 -5.58
CA LEU A 288 2.46 -14.40 -6.33
C LEU A 288 2.01 -15.09 -7.62
N SER A 289 0.76 -14.85 -8.00
CA SER A 289 0.20 -15.32 -9.26
C SER A 289 -0.65 -14.23 -9.89
N ALA A 290 -0.42 -13.97 -11.16
CA ALA A 290 -1.28 -13.06 -11.91
C ALA A 290 -2.59 -13.74 -12.25
N THR A 291 -3.68 -13.23 -11.68
CA THR A 291 -5.01 -13.82 -11.84
C THR A 291 -5.80 -13.15 -12.95
N SER A 292 -5.57 -11.86 -13.19
CA SER A 292 -6.25 -11.09 -14.24
C SER A 292 -5.47 -9.82 -14.63
N ASN A 293 -5.90 -9.18 -15.72
CA ASN A 293 -5.42 -7.86 -16.10
C ASN A 293 -6.52 -7.02 -16.75
N SER A 294 -6.28 -5.72 -16.83
CA SER A 294 -7.14 -4.79 -17.56
C SER A 294 -6.27 -3.70 -18.22
N THR A 295 -6.54 -3.44 -19.50
CA THR A 295 -5.72 -2.55 -20.33
C THR A 295 -6.32 -1.17 -20.43
N MET A 296 -5.58 -0.14 -20.04
CA MET A 296 -5.91 1.27 -20.29
C MET A 296 -5.81 1.57 -21.79
N PRO A 297 -6.79 2.28 -22.38
CA PRO A 297 -6.73 2.62 -23.78
C PRO A 297 -5.59 3.63 -24.01
N ALA A 298 -4.93 3.54 -25.16
CA ALA A 298 -3.91 4.51 -25.53
C ALA A 298 -4.56 5.89 -25.78
N GLN A 299 -3.93 6.96 -25.33
CA GLN A 299 -4.32 8.31 -25.74
C GLN A 299 -3.99 8.51 -27.21
N THR A 300 -4.98 8.90 -28.01
CA THR A 300 -4.82 9.17 -29.44
C THR A 300 -3.92 10.36 -29.73
N ASN A 301 -3.73 11.27 -28.76
CA ASN A 301 -2.81 12.42 -28.82
C ASN A 301 -1.92 12.52 -27.57
N ALA A 302 -1.41 11.40 -27.06
CA ALA A 302 -0.48 11.41 -25.93
C ALA A 302 0.69 12.38 -26.18
N THR A 303 1.01 13.21 -25.19
CA THR A 303 2.27 13.94 -25.22
C THR A 303 3.39 12.91 -25.16
N PRO A 304 4.41 12.94 -26.05
CA PRO A 304 5.46 11.93 -26.04
C PRO A 304 6.09 11.76 -24.64
N GLY A 305 6.11 10.53 -24.13
CA GLY A 305 6.66 10.22 -22.80
C GLY A 305 5.70 10.40 -21.62
N THR A 306 4.43 10.76 -21.84
CA THR A 306 3.42 10.66 -20.78
C THR A 306 3.07 9.20 -20.53
N SER A 307 3.11 8.81 -19.26
CA SER A 307 2.59 7.53 -18.84
C SER A 307 1.09 7.46 -19.17
N SER A 308 0.61 6.33 -19.69
CA SER A 308 -0.83 6.05 -19.83
C SER A 308 -1.56 5.90 -18.50
N VAL A 309 -0.83 6.07 -17.39
CA VAL A 309 -1.21 5.73 -16.02
C VAL A 309 -0.58 6.74 -15.05
N HIS A 310 -1.39 7.30 -14.16
CA HIS A 310 -0.96 8.27 -13.15
C HIS A 310 -1.36 7.89 -11.72
N GLY A 311 -2.26 6.93 -11.50
CA GLY A 311 -2.70 6.55 -10.15
C GLY A 311 -3.28 5.14 -10.07
N LEU A 312 -3.13 4.53 -8.90
CA LEU A 312 -3.76 3.28 -8.48
C LEU A 312 -4.08 3.47 -7.02
N GLU A 313 -5.34 3.29 -6.66
CA GLU A 313 -5.84 3.57 -5.32
C GLU A 313 -6.87 2.53 -4.94
N ILE A 314 -6.96 2.28 -3.64
CA ILE A 314 -7.89 1.32 -3.06
C ILE A 314 -8.67 2.04 -1.97
N ALA A 315 -10.00 2.00 -2.05
CA ALA A 315 -10.89 2.62 -1.09
C ALA A 315 -12.30 2.06 -1.24
N ASP A 316 -13.09 2.07 -0.18
CA ASP A 316 -14.52 1.76 -0.24
C ASP A 316 -15.29 2.97 -0.79
N LEU A 317 -15.55 2.99 -2.10
CA LEU A 317 -16.20 4.13 -2.78
C LEU A 317 -17.71 4.10 -2.66
N ASP A 318 -18.32 2.91 -2.67
CA ASP A 318 -19.78 2.75 -2.62
C ASP A 318 -20.34 2.46 -1.21
N ARG A 319 -19.45 2.36 -0.22
CA ARG A 319 -19.73 2.18 1.22
C ARG A 319 -20.33 0.83 1.56
N ASP A 320 -19.94 -0.21 0.83
CA ASP A 320 -20.34 -1.58 1.10
C ASP A 320 -19.39 -2.31 2.08
N THR A 321 -18.43 -1.59 2.66
CA THR A 321 -17.35 -2.07 3.54
C THR A 321 -16.28 -2.91 2.84
N VAL A 322 -16.36 -3.06 1.53
CA VAL A 322 -15.36 -3.74 0.73
C VAL A 322 -14.56 -2.71 -0.05
N LEU A 323 -13.26 -2.96 -0.19
CA LEU A 323 -12.38 -2.05 -0.87
C LEU A 323 -12.56 -2.16 -2.38
N ASP A 324 -12.68 -1.03 -3.08
CA ASP A 324 -12.75 -0.94 -4.53
C ASP A 324 -11.39 -0.58 -5.14
N LEU A 325 -11.20 -0.89 -6.42
CA LEU A 325 -10.02 -0.47 -7.17
C LEU A 325 -10.32 0.74 -8.07
N ILE A 326 -9.54 1.80 -7.87
CA ILE A 326 -9.52 2.98 -8.71
C ILE A 326 -8.20 3.03 -9.46
N ALA A 327 -8.25 2.95 -10.79
CA ALA A 327 -7.08 3.10 -11.65
C ALA A 327 -7.24 4.35 -12.52
N THR A 328 -6.24 5.22 -12.52
CA THR A 328 -6.25 6.48 -13.28
C THR A 328 -5.05 6.63 -14.18
N GLY A 329 -5.27 7.31 -15.30
CA GLY A 329 -4.35 7.33 -16.42
C GLY A 329 -4.95 8.09 -17.58
N SER A 330 -4.96 7.49 -18.76
CA SER A 330 -5.75 7.99 -19.91
C SER A 330 -7.26 7.93 -19.68
N THR A 331 -7.70 7.08 -18.75
CA THR A 331 -9.09 6.95 -18.30
C THR A 331 -9.10 6.77 -16.79
N ILE A 332 -10.21 7.16 -16.15
CA ILE A 332 -10.54 6.73 -14.79
C ILE A 332 -11.31 5.42 -14.94
N ARG A 333 -10.87 4.38 -14.24
CA ARG A 333 -11.55 3.08 -14.18
C ARG A 333 -11.79 2.69 -12.74
N ILE A 334 -13.02 2.37 -12.41
CA ILE A 334 -13.42 1.90 -11.09
C ILE A 334 -13.94 0.47 -11.23
N HIS A 335 -13.44 -0.41 -10.38
CA HIS A 335 -13.92 -1.77 -10.20
C HIS A 335 -14.49 -1.86 -8.80
N PHE A 336 -15.80 -2.00 -8.72
CA PHE A 336 -16.47 -2.24 -7.46
C PHE A 336 -16.26 -3.68 -7.03
N ALA A 337 -16.20 -3.90 -5.73
CA ALA A 337 -16.29 -5.24 -5.18
C ALA A 337 -17.58 -5.96 -5.60
N ALA A 338 -17.52 -7.29 -5.68
CA ALA A 338 -18.71 -8.11 -5.83
C ALA A 338 -19.35 -8.31 -4.46
N GLY A 339 -20.43 -7.59 -4.16
CA GLY A 339 -21.17 -7.73 -2.91
C GLY A 339 -21.50 -9.20 -2.55
N ASP A 340 -21.46 -9.47 -1.25
CA ASP A 340 -22.03 -10.56 -0.44
C ASP A 340 -21.71 -12.06 -0.72
N ALA A 341 -21.42 -12.51 -1.94
CA ALA A 341 -21.15 -13.94 -2.20
C ALA A 341 -19.67 -14.29 -2.43
N SER A 342 -18.88 -13.30 -2.83
CA SER A 342 -17.45 -13.42 -3.12
C SER A 342 -16.93 -11.99 -3.15
N PRO A 343 -16.56 -11.39 -2.00
CA PRO A 343 -16.22 -9.96 -1.83
C PRO A 343 -14.97 -9.50 -2.60
N ARG A 344 -14.62 -10.19 -3.68
CA ARG A 344 -13.48 -9.89 -4.51
C ARG A 344 -13.73 -8.64 -5.33
N ILE A 345 -12.70 -7.83 -5.50
CA ILE A 345 -12.74 -6.75 -6.50
C ILE A 345 -12.96 -7.38 -7.87
N LYS A 346 -13.98 -6.90 -8.59
CA LYS A 346 -14.30 -7.45 -9.90
C LYS A 346 -13.16 -7.20 -10.87
N ASN A 347 -12.94 -8.15 -11.78
CA ASN A 347 -12.04 -7.96 -12.91
C ASN A 347 -12.69 -7.12 -14.04
N GLN A 348 -13.98 -6.82 -13.93
CA GLN A 348 -14.73 -6.02 -14.88
C GLN A 348 -14.79 -4.57 -14.40
N VAL A 349 -14.47 -3.64 -15.31
CA VAL A 349 -14.63 -2.21 -15.06
C VAL A 349 -16.12 -1.89 -14.95
N ASP A 350 -16.56 -1.41 -13.79
CA ASP A 350 -17.94 -0.98 -13.55
C ASP A 350 -18.17 0.46 -14.03
N LEU A 351 -17.19 1.34 -13.82
CA LEU A 351 -17.23 2.74 -14.29
C LEU A 351 -15.98 3.11 -15.05
N SER A 352 -16.17 3.79 -16.17
CA SER A 352 -15.09 4.33 -17.00
C SER A 352 -15.38 5.77 -17.37
N VAL A 353 -14.40 6.66 -17.18
CA VAL A 353 -14.45 8.06 -17.61
C VAL A 353 -13.23 8.34 -18.47
N ASP A 354 -13.47 8.77 -19.71
CA ASP A 354 -12.45 8.95 -20.75
C ASP A 354 -12.57 10.32 -21.45
N CYS A 355 -13.21 11.29 -20.78
CA CYS A 355 -13.52 12.60 -21.35
C CYS A 355 -12.86 13.75 -20.60
N SER A 356 -12.43 14.79 -21.35
CA SER A 356 -12.13 16.12 -20.81
C SER A 356 -13.10 17.18 -21.38
N PRO A 357 -13.75 18.01 -20.55
CA PRO A 357 -13.88 17.85 -19.09
C PRO A 357 -14.52 16.50 -18.75
N PRO A 358 -14.31 15.95 -17.54
CA PRO A 358 -14.94 14.72 -17.09
C PRO A 358 -16.43 15.01 -16.88
N VAL A 359 -17.21 14.92 -17.94
CA VAL A 359 -18.66 15.14 -17.94
C VAL A 359 -19.38 13.80 -17.85
N ALA A 360 -20.52 13.81 -17.17
CA ALA A 360 -21.48 12.71 -17.25
C ALA A 360 -21.91 12.47 -18.72
N PRO A 361 -22.44 11.27 -19.05
CA PRO A 361 -22.84 10.94 -20.42
C PRO A 361 -23.76 12.02 -21.03
N GLY A 362 -23.34 12.62 -22.16
CA GLY A 362 -24.13 13.60 -22.92
C GLY A 362 -23.59 15.04 -22.95
N GLY A 363 -22.50 15.36 -22.23
CA GLY A 363 -21.77 16.63 -22.39
C GLY A 363 -20.85 16.67 -23.62
N ALA A 364 -20.36 17.87 -23.99
CA ALA A 364 -19.30 17.98 -24.98
C ALA A 364 -18.01 17.36 -24.42
N CYS A 365 -17.56 16.26 -25.05
CA CYS A 365 -16.43 15.45 -24.61
C CYS A 365 -15.29 15.55 -25.62
N ASP A 366 -14.07 15.84 -25.16
CA ASP A 366 -12.84 15.61 -25.92
C ASP A 366 -12.08 14.41 -25.32
N PRO A 367 -12.17 13.22 -25.94
CA PRO A 367 -11.46 12.04 -25.46
C PRO A 367 -9.97 12.05 -25.82
N THR A 368 -9.51 13.01 -26.63
CA THR A 368 -8.13 13.04 -27.11
C THR A 368 -7.15 13.70 -26.13
N ILE A 369 -7.66 14.38 -25.10
CA ILE A 369 -6.88 15.15 -24.11
C ILE A 369 -7.00 14.54 -22.69
N ALA A 370 -7.72 13.43 -22.52
CA ALA A 370 -7.99 12.85 -21.21
C ALA A 370 -6.75 12.17 -20.61
N ALA A 371 -6.09 12.83 -19.66
CA ALA A 371 -5.15 12.24 -18.71
C ALA A 371 -5.50 12.71 -17.30
N PHE A 372 -5.50 11.80 -16.34
CA PHE A 372 -6.04 12.02 -15.00
C PHE A 372 -5.04 11.56 -13.95
N ALA A 373 -4.69 12.45 -13.02
CA ALA A 373 -4.22 12.06 -11.70
C ALA A 373 -5.42 12.01 -10.74
N SER A 374 -5.32 11.22 -9.66
CA SER A 374 -6.40 11.07 -8.70
C SER A 374 -5.93 10.98 -7.26
N ALA A 375 -6.87 11.28 -6.36
CA ALA A 375 -6.82 10.96 -4.95
C ALA A 375 -8.23 10.61 -4.45
N VAL A 376 -8.35 9.63 -3.58
CA VAL A 376 -9.59 9.22 -2.92
C VAL A 376 -9.56 9.65 -1.47
N ALA A 377 -10.67 10.21 -1.01
CA ALA A 377 -10.85 10.76 0.33
C ALA A 377 -12.11 10.14 0.97
N PRO A 378 -11.97 9.10 1.81
CA PRO A 378 -13.08 8.60 2.57
C PRO A 378 -13.59 9.65 3.56
N GLY A 379 -14.86 9.55 3.92
CA GLY A 379 -15.51 10.47 4.84
C GLY A 379 -16.67 9.80 5.57
N LEU A 380 -17.15 10.45 6.63
CA LEU A 380 -18.21 9.88 7.48
C LEU A 380 -19.50 9.58 6.71
N ASP A 381 -19.83 10.41 5.71
CA ASP A 381 -21.08 10.30 4.94
C ASP A 381 -20.88 9.73 3.53
N ARG A 382 -19.72 9.99 2.92
CA ARG A 382 -19.39 9.56 1.55
C ARG A 382 -17.89 9.52 1.34
N THR A 383 -17.47 8.72 0.37
CA THR A 383 -16.12 8.73 -0.19
C THR A 383 -16.08 9.64 -1.42
N GLU A 384 -15.08 10.50 -1.51
CA GLU A 384 -14.91 11.48 -2.59
C GLU A 384 -13.72 11.12 -3.47
N LEU A 385 -13.88 11.29 -4.79
CA LEU A 385 -12.81 11.07 -5.77
C LEU A 385 -12.38 12.42 -6.32
N PHE A 386 -11.15 12.84 -6.06
CA PHE A 386 -10.57 14.04 -6.65
C PHE A 386 -9.79 13.69 -7.91
N ILE A 387 -9.96 14.50 -8.96
CA ILE A 387 -9.30 14.30 -10.25
C ILE A 387 -8.63 15.59 -10.68
N GLY A 388 -7.38 15.48 -11.12
CA GLY A 388 -6.60 16.53 -11.73
C GLY A 388 -6.33 16.19 -13.17
N LEU A 389 -6.55 17.16 -14.06
CA LEU A 389 -6.33 16.94 -15.48
C LEU A 389 -4.86 17.12 -15.87
N PHE A 390 -4.44 16.43 -16.92
CA PHE A 390 -3.21 16.71 -17.64
C PHE A 390 -3.50 16.63 -19.15
N PRO A 391 -2.99 17.56 -19.99
CA PRO A 391 -2.10 18.67 -19.65
C PRO A 391 -2.80 19.91 -19.07
N GLN A 392 -4.12 19.86 -18.85
CA GLN A 392 -4.90 21.02 -18.38
C GLN A 392 -4.79 21.22 -16.86
N HIS A 393 -4.58 22.46 -16.41
CA HIS A 393 -4.55 22.75 -14.97
C HIS A 393 -5.98 22.99 -14.42
N THR A 394 -6.74 21.91 -14.26
CA THR A 394 -8.10 21.93 -13.69
C THR A 394 -8.29 20.77 -12.70
N LEU A 395 -8.84 21.07 -11.53
CA LEU A 395 -9.22 20.09 -10.50
C LEU A 395 -10.73 19.88 -10.49
N TYR A 396 -11.14 18.64 -10.26
CA TYR A 396 -12.53 18.22 -10.11
C TYR A 396 -12.70 17.42 -8.83
N ARG A 397 -13.87 17.59 -8.21
CA ARG A 397 -14.41 16.73 -7.16
C ARG A 397 -15.49 15.84 -7.76
N GLY A 398 -15.26 14.54 -7.73
CA GLY A 398 -16.17 13.49 -8.13
C GLY A 398 -16.91 12.92 -6.92
N VAL A 399 -18.22 12.78 -7.04
CA VAL A 399 -19.05 12.03 -6.08
C VAL A 399 -19.65 10.84 -6.82
N VAL A 400 -19.40 9.64 -6.29
CA VAL A 400 -19.95 8.38 -6.80
C VAL A 400 -21.32 8.16 -6.18
N THR A 401 -22.33 7.87 -7.00
CA THR A 401 -23.68 7.52 -6.56
C THR A 401 -24.16 6.34 -7.38
N GLY A 402 -24.06 5.13 -6.82
CA GLY A 402 -24.30 3.89 -7.55
C GLY A 402 -23.35 3.79 -8.76
N SER A 403 -23.90 3.59 -9.95
CA SER A 403 -23.11 3.48 -11.19
C SER A 403 -22.89 4.81 -11.91
N GLN A 404 -22.86 5.94 -11.20
CA GLN A 404 -22.62 7.25 -11.79
C GLN A 404 -21.63 8.06 -10.97
N ILE A 405 -20.86 8.91 -11.65
CA ILE A 405 -19.96 9.89 -11.02
C ILE A 405 -20.37 11.28 -11.46
N THR A 406 -20.57 12.17 -10.49
CA THR A 406 -20.83 13.59 -10.75
C THR A 406 -19.59 14.40 -10.43
N PHE A 407 -19.04 15.09 -11.44
CA PHE A 407 -17.86 15.95 -11.27
C PHE A 407 -18.25 17.42 -11.13
N THR A 408 -17.67 18.09 -10.14
CA THR A 408 -17.76 19.53 -9.91
C THR A 408 -16.37 20.14 -10.01
N PRO A 409 -16.13 21.16 -10.84
CA PRO A 409 -14.82 21.81 -10.91
C PRO A 409 -14.51 22.54 -9.59
N LEU A 410 -13.30 22.34 -9.07
CA LEU A 410 -12.76 23.04 -7.90
C LEU A 410 -11.93 24.26 -8.30
N THR A 411 -11.31 24.22 -9.48
CA THR A 411 -10.54 25.33 -10.03
C THR A 411 -11.06 25.74 -11.41
N SER A 412 -10.82 26.99 -11.78
CA SER A 412 -10.99 27.45 -13.16
C SER A 412 -9.83 26.94 -14.03
N ALA A 413 -10.13 26.57 -15.27
CA ALA A 413 -9.09 26.16 -16.22
C ALA A 413 -8.02 27.26 -16.39
N CYS A 414 -6.75 26.89 -16.25
CA CYS A 414 -5.60 27.75 -16.57
C CYS A 414 -4.85 27.17 -17.79
N PRO A 415 -5.04 27.73 -19.00
CA PRO A 415 -4.43 27.19 -20.22
C PRO A 415 -2.91 27.27 -20.28
N THR A 416 -2.30 28.14 -19.47
CA THR A 416 -0.84 28.36 -19.44
C THR A 416 -0.15 27.69 -18.26
N CYS A 417 -0.92 27.09 -17.35
CA CYS A 417 -0.37 26.45 -16.17
C CYS A 417 -0.05 24.97 -16.48
N PRO A 418 0.95 24.37 -15.82
CA PRO A 418 1.23 22.95 -15.95
C PRO A 418 0.05 22.10 -15.45
N GLY A 419 -0.26 21.01 -16.16
CA GLY A 419 -1.28 20.05 -15.72
C GLY A 419 -0.84 19.23 -14.49
N PHE A 420 -1.78 18.55 -13.84
CA PHE A 420 -1.55 17.74 -12.65
C PHE A 420 -1.09 16.33 -12.99
N ILE A 421 0.00 15.88 -12.38
CA ILE A 421 0.64 14.58 -12.64
C ILE A 421 0.71 13.66 -11.42
N GLY A 422 0.23 14.12 -10.26
CA GLY A 422 0.12 13.35 -9.03
C GLY A 422 -0.82 14.04 -8.05
N MET A 423 -1.53 13.28 -7.23
CA MET A 423 -2.45 13.80 -6.22
C MET A 423 -2.45 12.85 -5.01
N ILE A 424 -2.74 13.40 -3.83
CA ILE A 424 -2.95 12.65 -2.59
C ILE A 424 -4.08 13.29 -1.78
N ALA A 425 -4.66 12.54 -0.87
CA ALA A 425 -5.61 13.02 0.13
C ALA A 425 -5.06 12.77 1.53
N ARG A 426 -5.13 13.76 2.42
CA ARG A 426 -4.68 13.69 3.82
C ARG A 426 -5.41 14.73 4.65
N ASP A 427 -5.66 14.42 5.92
CA ASP A 427 -5.99 15.46 6.91
C ASP A 427 -4.71 16.26 7.24
N LEU A 428 -4.65 17.51 6.79
CA LEU A 428 -3.48 18.38 6.94
C LEU A 428 -3.64 19.38 8.09
N ASP A 429 -4.87 19.73 8.47
CA ASP A 429 -5.18 20.73 9.49
C ASP A 429 -5.75 20.13 10.80
N GLY A 430 -5.91 18.81 10.86
CA GLY A 430 -6.35 18.06 12.03
C GLY A 430 -7.85 18.17 12.28
N ASP A 431 -8.65 18.46 11.25
CA ASP A 431 -10.11 18.61 11.36
C ASP A 431 -10.87 17.29 11.14
N HIS A 432 -10.15 16.17 10.98
CA HIS A 432 -10.66 14.83 10.69
C HIS A 432 -11.43 14.76 9.37
N ARG A 433 -11.05 15.59 8.40
CA ARG A 433 -11.51 15.54 7.03
C ARG A 433 -10.31 15.59 6.11
N HIS A 434 -10.39 14.82 5.03
CA HIS A 434 -9.30 14.81 4.07
C HIS A 434 -9.27 16.10 3.25
N ASP A 435 -8.10 16.72 3.23
CA ASP A 435 -7.72 17.78 2.32
C ASP A 435 -7.12 17.19 1.04
N LEU A 436 -7.12 18.01 0.00
CA LEU A 436 -6.58 17.65 -1.29
C LEU A 436 -5.21 18.28 -1.52
N VAL A 437 -4.27 17.48 -2.02
CA VAL A 437 -2.96 17.94 -2.49
C VAL A 437 -2.79 17.47 -3.93
N ALA A 438 -2.56 18.40 -4.85
CA ALA A 438 -2.28 18.12 -6.24
C ALA A 438 -0.90 18.65 -6.65
N ILE A 439 -0.18 17.89 -7.46
CA ILE A 439 1.19 18.16 -7.89
C ILE A 439 1.18 18.39 -9.40
N ASP A 440 1.61 19.56 -9.82
CA ASP A 440 1.69 19.94 -11.24
C ASP A 440 2.98 19.42 -11.92
N ALA A 441 3.04 19.49 -13.25
CA ALA A 441 4.18 19.03 -14.03
C ALA A 441 5.48 19.85 -13.83
N ASP A 442 5.44 20.97 -13.13
CA ASP A 442 6.61 21.75 -12.68
C ASP A 442 6.87 21.60 -11.18
N LEU A 443 6.25 20.59 -10.54
CA LEU A 443 6.30 20.31 -9.10
C LEU A 443 5.80 21.45 -8.21
N GLY A 444 4.91 22.30 -8.74
CA GLY A 444 4.04 23.12 -7.94
C GLY A 444 3.03 22.29 -7.18
N ILE A 445 2.67 22.73 -5.98
CA ILE A 445 1.69 22.07 -5.12
C ILE A 445 0.47 22.95 -4.98
N VAL A 446 -0.69 22.40 -5.32
CA VAL A 446 -1.98 22.98 -5.01
C VAL A 446 -2.54 22.25 -3.81
N THR A 447 -2.82 22.98 -2.73
CA THR A 447 -3.49 22.47 -1.53
C THR A 447 -4.89 23.05 -1.46
N ALA A 448 -5.89 22.21 -1.21
CA ALA A 448 -7.27 22.64 -1.05
C ALA A 448 -7.84 22.00 0.22
N LEU A 449 -8.03 22.82 1.27
CA LEU A 449 -8.48 22.34 2.56
C LEU A 449 -10.01 22.14 2.58
N SER A 450 -10.47 21.02 3.12
CA SER A 450 -11.88 20.69 3.33
C SER A 450 -12.56 21.74 4.20
N SER A 451 -11.91 22.14 5.30
CA SER A 451 -12.34 23.20 6.22
C SER A 451 -12.61 24.55 5.55
N GLN A 452 -11.99 24.79 4.39
CA GLN A 452 -12.10 26.01 3.60
C GLN A 452 -12.95 25.83 2.33
N GLY A 453 -13.72 24.73 2.23
CA GLY A 453 -14.54 24.44 1.06
C GLY A 453 -13.72 24.12 -0.20
N TYR A 454 -12.53 23.55 -0.02
CA TYR A 454 -11.58 23.21 -1.08
C TYR A 454 -11.12 24.39 -1.93
N VAL A 455 -10.92 25.56 -1.31
CA VAL A 455 -10.27 26.69 -1.98
C VAL A 455 -8.80 26.34 -2.27
N ALA A 456 -8.44 26.30 -3.54
CA ALA A 456 -7.11 25.93 -4.01
C ALA A 456 -6.06 27.03 -3.74
N VAL A 457 -5.00 26.67 -3.01
CA VAL A 457 -3.84 27.52 -2.72
C VAL A 457 -2.60 26.91 -3.37
N TYR A 458 -1.90 27.72 -4.17
CA TYR A 458 -0.68 27.29 -4.86
C TYR A 458 0.57 27.63 -4.04
N ALA A 459 1.49 26.67 -3.94
CA ALA A 459 2.81 26.82 -3.36
C ALA A 459 3.87 26.12 -4.21
N ARG A 460 5.12 26.56 -4.09
CA ARG A 460 6.27 25.89 -4.69
C ARG A 460 7.33 25.70 -3.60
N PRO A 461 7.23 24.64 -2.78
CA PRO A 461 8.09 24.46 -1.61
C PRO A 461 9.54 24.13 -1.98
N VAL A 462 9.75 23.60 -3.18
CA VAL A 462 11.06 23.24 -3.73
C VAL A 462 11.18 23.78 -5.16
N VAL A 463 12.40 24.10 -5.57
CA VAL A 463 12.70 24.53 -6.94
C VAL A 463 13.38 23.38 -7.66
N PRO A 464 12.70 22.70 -8.60
CA PRO A 464 13.33 21.61 -9.34
C PRO A 464 14.38 22.13 -10.32
N VAL A 465 15.32 21.27 -10.67
CA VAL A 465 16.34 21.56 -11.70
C VAL A 465 15.72 21.52 -13.09
N LEU A 466 14.75 20.62 -13.29
CA LEU A 466 13.98 20.45 -14.52
C LEU A 466 12.54 20.97 -14.36
N THR A 467 11.87 21.19 -15.49
CA THR A 467 10.43 21.52 -15.57
C THR A 467 9.73 20.57 -16.54
N GLY A 468 8.40 20.48 -16.52
CA GLY A 468 7.64 19.60 -17.42
C GLY A 468 7.94 18.12 -17.22
N PHE A 469 7.89 17.66 -15.96
CA PHE A 469 7.88 16.25 -15.62
C PHE A 469 6.65 15.55 -16.21
N THR A 470 6.81 14.31 -16.61
CA THR A 470 5.72 13.53 -17.24
C THR A 470 5.10 12.51 -16.30
N ALA A 471 5.74 12.27 -15.15
CA ALA A 471 5.22 11.41 -14.11
C ALA A 471 5.76 11.81 -12.74
N VAL A 472 4.92 11.69 -11.73
CA VAL A 472 5.31 11.71 -10.32
C VAL A 472 4.84 10.40 -9.68
N ARG A 473 5.69 9.81 -8.85
CA ARG A 473 5.28 8.82 -7.85
C ARG A 473 5.36 9.47 -6.49
N THR A 474 4.29 9.35 -5.72
CA THR A 474 4.19 9.79 -4.34
C THR A 474 4.26 8.59 -3.41
N SER A 475 4.85 8.81 -2.24
CA SER A 475 4.70 7.94 -1.08
C SER A 475 4.45 8.84 0.11
N VAL A 476 3.40 8.54 0.87
CA VAL A 476 2.88 9.41 1.92
C VAL A 476 2.96 8.68 3.25
N THR A 477 3.30 9.41 4.30
CA THR A 477 3.25 8.91 5.67
C THR A 477 2.85 10.04 6.61
N GLY A 478 2.63 9.73 7.87
CA GLY A 478 2.46 10.73 8.90
C GLY A 478 3.21 10.41 10.18
N PHE A 479 3.68 11.47 10.83
CA PHE A 479 4.28 11.39 12.16
C PHE A 479 3.21 11.76 13.18
N MET A 480 3.21 11.04 14.31
CA MET A 480 2.40 11.43 15.46
C MET A 480 3.20 12.46 16.28
N PRO A 481 2.61 13.59 16.67
CA PRO A 481 3.29 14.67 17.38
C PRO A 481 3.71 14.34 18.83
#